data_AF-A0A9W8FDH5-F1
#
_entry.id   AF-A0A9W8FDH5-F1
#
_cell.length_a   1.000
_cell.length_b   1.000
_cell.length_c   1.000
_cell.angle_alpha   90.00
_cell.angle_beta   90.00
_cell.angle_gamma   90.00
#
_symmetry.space_group_name_H-M   'P 1'
#
loop_
_entity.id
_entity.type
_entity.pdbx_description
1 polymer ?
#
loop_
_entity_poly.entity_id
_entity_poly.type
_entity_poly.pdbx_seq_one_letter_code
_entity_poly.pdbx_strand_id
1 'polypeptide(L)'
;MHDRFNIAKSSGERAILSMALQTFLELQRRRQETYERVRELSRQIQTSERQIALANQRVDHWVRGLGACTESDVRLITMLGDTLAAQESRLRNTKQELVDAEQRLVHIVGLWATSRF
;
A
#
# COMPACT_ATOMS: atom_id res chain seq x y z
N MET A 1 -9.89 0.87 28.19
CA MET A 1 -8.48 1.30 27.91
C MET A 1 -8.04 2.55 28.67
N HIS A 2 -8.93 3.33 29.34
CA HIS A 2 -8.53 4.60 29.98
C HIS A 2 -7.82 4.49 31.34
N ASP A 3 -7.90 3.38 32.07
CA ASP A 3 -7.35 3.32 33.43
C ASP A 3 -5.82 3.29 33.50
N ARG A 4 -5.11 2.77 32.48
CA ARG A 4 -3.65 2.61 32.56
C ARG A 4 -2.87 3.91 32.33
N PHE A 5 -3.47 4.91 31.67
CA PHE A 5 -2.83 6.22 31.47
C PHE A 5 -2.76 7.01 32.78
N ASN A 6 -3.81 6.89 33.61
CA ASN A 6 -3.88 7.53 34.94
C ASN A 6 -3.00 6.83 36.01
N ILE A 7 -2.59 5.58 35.77
CA ILE A 7 -1.78 4.76 36.71
C ILE A 7 -0.26 4.91 36.47
N ALA A 8 0.19 5.61 35.42
CA ALA A 8 1.61 5.82 35.14
C ALA A 8 2.31 6.58 36.29
N LYS A 9 3.34 5.95 36.88
CA LYS A 9 3.96 6.35 38.15
C LYS A 9 5.12 7.34 37.95
N SER A 10 5.73 7.41 36.77
CA SER A 10 6.85 8.31 36.47
C SER A 10 6.59 9.24 35.28
N SER A 11 7.30 10.38 35.22
CA SER A 11 7.23 11.32 34.07
C SER A 11 7.70 10.66 32.77
N GLY A 12 8.67 9.73 32.85
CA GLY A 12 9.16 8.95 31.72
C GLY A 12 8.12 7.97 31.16
N GLU A 13 7.39 7.25 32.01
CA GLU A 13 6.30 6.37 31.57
C GLU A 13 5.19 7.16 30.87
N ARG A 14 4.86 8.35 31.38
CA ARG A 14 3.86 9.24 30.75
C ARG A 14 4.33 9.75 29.39
N ALA A 15 5.60 10.07 29.24
CA ALA A 15 6.17 10.50 27.96
C ALA A 15 6.08 9.38 26.90
N ILE A 16 6.46 8.14 27.26
CA ILE A 16 6.40 6.99 26.33
C ILE A 16 4.94 6.67 25.96
N LEU A 17 4.01 6.70 26.94
CA LEU A 17 2.59 6.48 26.67
C LEU A 17 1.98 7.56 25.77
N SER A 18 2.37 8.83 25.96
CA SER A 18 1.95 9.94 25.09
C SER A 18 2.44 9.73 23.66
N MET A 19 3.72 9.37 23.48
CA MET A 19 4.30 9.04 22.17
C MET A 19 3.61 7.84 21.51
N ALA A 20 3.29 6.80 22.28
CA ALA A 20 2.56 5.63 21.79
C ALA A 20 1.15 6.00 21.32
N LEU A 21 0.44 6.85 22.08
CA LEU A 21 -0.90 7.32 21.70
C LEU A 21 -0.87 8.17 20.43
N GLN A 22 0.08 9.10 20.32
CA GLN A 22 0.26 9.92 19.12
C GLN A 22 0.58 9.06 17.90
N THR A 23 1.51 8.11 18.04
CA THR A 23 1.90 7.18 16.97
C THR A 23 0.72 6.28 16.57
N PHE A 24 -0.10 5.84 17.53
CA PHE A 24 -1.30 5.05 17.25
C PHE A 24 -2.33 5.84 16.46
N LEU A 25 -2.62 7.09 16.84
CA LEU A 25 -3.56 7.95 16.12
C LEU A 25 -3.07 8.23 14.69
N GLU A 26 -1.78 8.51 14.52
CA GLU A 26 -1.18 8.69 13.20
C GLU A 26 -1.29 7.41 12.36
N LEU A 27 -1.05 6.24 12.95
CA LEU A 27 -1.18 4.95 12.29
C LEU A 27 -2.62 4.68 11.84
N GLN A 28 -3.63 5.00 12.66
CA GLN A 28 -5.04 4.83 12.28
C GLN A 28 -5.39 5.71 11.06
N ARG A 29 -4.91 6.96 11.05
CA ARG A 29 -5.09 7.87 9.91
C ARG A 29 -4.40 7.31 8.66
N ARG A 30 -3.13 6.91 8.77
CA ARG A 30 -2.36 6.32 7.67
C ARG A 30 -2.96 5.01 7.16
N ARG A 31 -3.56 4.19 8.03
CA ARG A 31 -4.28 2.95 7.64
C ARG A 31 -5.45 3.26 6.72
N GLN A 32 -6.26 4.26 7.06
CA GLN A 32 -7.39 4.66 6.24
C GLN A 32 -6.92 5.18 4.87
N GLU A 33 -5.94 6.08 4.85
CA GLU A 33 -5.34 6.60 3.61
C GLU A 33 -4.73 5.49 2.75
N THR A 34 -4.03 4.54 3.39
CA THR A 34 -3.43 3.38 2.72
C THR A 34 -4.50 2.48 2.12
N TYR A 35 -5.60 2.23 2.84
CA TYR A 35 -6.70 1.41 2.34
C TYR A 35 -7.35 2.01 1.10
N GLU A 36 -7.61 3.32 1.12
CA GLU A 36 -8.14 4.05 -0.03
C GLU A 36 -7.19 4.01 -1.22
N ARG A 37 -5.88 4.21 -0.97
CA ARG A 37 -4.85 4.16 -2.01
C ARG A 37 -4.67 2.76 -2.60
N VAL A 38 -4.71 1.72 -1.77
CA VAL A 38 -4.68 0.31 -2.21
C VAL A 38 -5.90 -0.01 -3.06
N ARG A 39 -7.09 0.45 -2.65
CA ARG A 39 -8.33 0.24 -3.41
C ARG A 39 -8.25 0.89 -4.79
N GLU A 40 -7.78 2.13 -4.86
CA GLU A 40 -7.63 2.85 -6.12
C GLU A 40 -6.59 2.21 -7.03
N LEU A 41 -5.39 1.90 -6.51
CA LEU A 41 -4.35 1.23 -7.29
C LEU A 41 -4.80 -0.15 -7.80
N SER A 42 -5.55 -0.91 -6.99
CA SER A 42 -6.10 -2.20 -7.42
C SER A 42 -7.09 -2.05 -8.57
N ARG A 43 -7.92 -1.00 -8.56
CA ARG A 43 -8.84 -0.68 -9.67
C ARG A 43 -8.08 -0.28 -10.94
N GLN A 44 -7.01 0.51 -10.79
CA GLN A 44 -6.16 0.91 -11.92
C GLN A 44 -5.47 -0.30 -12.55
N ILE A 45 -4.88 -1.18 -11.74
CA ILE A 45 -4.28 -2.44 -12.16
C ILE A 45 -5.28 -3.27 -12.96
N GLN A 46 -6.48 -3.51 -12.40
CA GLN A 46 -7.52 -4.28 -13.09
C GLN A 46 -7.92 -3.67 -14.44
N THR A 47 -7.91 -2.34 -14.54
CA THR A 47 -8.22 -1.63 -15.78
C THR A 47 -7.10 -1.83 -16.81
N SER A 48 -5.85 -1.67 -16.40
CA SER A 48 -4.67 -1.89 -17.24
C SER A 48 -4.58 -3.34 -17.72
N GLU A 49 -4.82 -4.33 -16.85
CA GLU A 49 -4.86 -5.75 -17.21
C GLU A 49 -5.92 -6.04 -18.29
N ARG A 50 -7.13 -5.47 -18.14
CA ARG A 50 -8.19 -5.62 -19.16
C ARG A 50 -7.78 -5.01 -20.50
N GLN A 51 -7.16 -3.84 -20.49
CA GLN A 51 -6.68 -3.18 -21.71
C GLN A 51 -5.57 -3.99 -22.38
N ILE A 52 -4.64 -4.54 -21.61
CA ILE A 52 -3.59 -5.45 -22.10
C ILE A 52 -4.21 -6.70 -22.72
N ALA A 53 -5.18 -7.32 -22.06
CA ALA A 53 -5.87 -8.51 -22.57
C ALA A 53 -6.56 -8.23 -23.92
N LEU A 54 -7.26 -7.10 -24.05
CA LEU A 54 -7.89 -6.69 -25.29
C LEU A 54 -6.87 -6.41 -26.41
N ALA A 55 -5.76 -5.77 -26.07
CA ALA A 55 -4.71 -5.49 -27.05
C ALA A 55 -4.00 -6.79 -27.50
N ASN A 56 -3.71 -7.70 -26.57
CA ASN A 56 -3.17 -9.03 -26.87
C ASN A 56 -4.11 -9.85 -27.77
N GLN A 57 -5.43 -9.76 -27.55
CA GLN A 57 -6.41 -10.42 -28.42
C GLN A 57 -6.33 -9.90 -29.86
N ARG A 58 -6.14 -8.59 -30.07
CA ARG A 58 -5.95 -8.04 -31.43
C ARG A 58 -4.68 -8.55 -32.09
N VAL A 59 -3.59 -8.62 -31.31
CA VAL A 59 -2.32 -9.19 -31.81
C VAL A 59 -2.51 -10.65 -32.22
N ASP A 60 -3.18 -11.47 -31.40
CA ASP A 60 -3.47 -12.88 -31.72
C ASP A 60 -4.33 -13.02 -32.98
N HIS A 61 -5.37 -12.19 -33.13
CA HIS A 61 -6.17 -12.15 -34.36
C HIS A 61 -5.31 -11.84 -35.60
N TRP A 62 -4.39 -10.89 -35.51
CA TRP A 62 -3.48 -10.57 -36.61
C TRP A 62 -2.49 -11.71 -36.92
N VAL A 63 -1.90 -12.33 -35.90
CA VAL A 63 -1.01 -13.49 -36.07
C VAL A 63 -1.72 -14.65 -36.78
N ARG A 64 -3.02 -14.83 -36.53
CA ARG A 64 -3.86 -15.83 -37.19
C ARG A 64 -4.39 -15.41 -38.56
N GLY A 65 -4.05 -14.21 -39.05
CA GLY A 65 -4.54 -13.66 -40.31
C GLY A 65 -6.01 -13.24 -40.29
N LEU A 66 -6.61 -13.06 -39.11
CA LEU A 66 -8.02 -12.74 -38.90
C LEU A 66 -8.30 -11.23 -38.73
N GLY A 67 -7.29 -10.38 -38.89
CA GLY A 67 -7.42 -8.93 -38.73
C GLY A 67 -6.12 -8.17 -38.95
N ALA A 68 -6.17 -6.85 -38.80
CA ALA A 68 -5.00 -5.99 -38.84
C ALA A 68 -4.50 -5.71 -37.42
N CYS A 69 -3.18 -5.79 -37.22
CA CYS A 69 -2.48 -5.24 -36.06
C CYS A 69 -1.57 -4.12 -36.56
N THR A 70 -1.59 -2.99 -35.87
CA THR A 70 -0.75 -1.84 -36.19
C THR A 70 0.44 -1.77 -35.26
N GLU A 71 1.51 -1.08 -35.69
CA GLU A 71 2.63 -0.77 -34.81
C GLU A 71 2.17 -0.03 -33.54
N SER A 72 1.10 0.76 -33.64
CA SER A 72 0.46 1.43 -32.52
C SER A 72 -0.13 0.46 -31.48
N ASP A 73 -0.66 -0.70 -31.89
CA ASP A 73 -1.18 -1.71 -30.96
C ASP A 73 -0.04 -2.36 -30.16
N VAL A 74 1.11 -2.62 -30.80
CA VAL A 74 2.31 -3.15 -30.12
C VAL A 74 2.85 -2.13 -29.13
N ARG A 75 2.96 -0.85 -29.53
CA ARG A 75 3.38 0.24 -28.64
C ARG A 75 2.42 0.43 -27.46
N LEU A 76 1.11 0.28 -27.69
CA LEU A 76 0.10 0.34 -26.64
C LEU A 76 0.29 -0.77 -25.61
N ILE A 77 0.57 -2.02 -26.03
CA ILE A 77 0.83 -3.14 -25.11
C ILE A 77 2.05 -2.86 -24.24
N THR A 78 3.15 -2.40 -24.84
CA THR A 78 4.37 -2.05 -24.10
C THR A 78 4.09 -0.96 -23.07
N MET A 79 3.45 0.14 -23.47
CA MET A 79 3.11 1.26 -22.58
C MET A 79 2.19 0.82 -21.43
N LEU A 80 1.19 -0.03 -21.72
CA LEU A 80 0.29 -0.56 -20.70
C LEU A 80 1.02 -1.50 -19.73
N GLY A 81 1.95 -2.31 -20.24
CA GLY A 81 2.81 -3.17 -19.42
C GLY A 81 3.69 -2.37 -18.45
N ASP A 82 4.33 -1.31 -18.94
CA ASP A 82 5.14 -0.41 -18.11
C ASP A 82 4.28 0.29 -17.04
N THR A 83 3.09 0.73 -17.44
CA THR A 83 2.12 1.36 -16.53
C THR A 83 1.67 0.39 -15.44
N LEU A 84 1.35 -0.84 -15.81
CA LEU A 84 0.96 -1.90 -14.88
C LEU A 84 2.08 -2.19 -13.89
N ALA A 85 3.31 -2.40 -14.37
CA ALA A 85 4.47 -2.66 -13.51
C ALA A 85 4.71 -1.51 -12.52
N ALA A 86 4.57 -0.25 -12.96
CA ALA A 86 4.69 0.92 -12.10
C ALA A 86 3.57 0.97 -11.03
N GLN A 87 2.32 0.65 -11.39
CA GLN A 87 1.20 0.59 -10.45
C GLN A 87 1.39 -0.52 -9.41
N GLU A 88 1.85 -1.71 -9.83
CA GLU A 88 2.15 -2.83 -8.92
C GLU A 88 3.30 -2.50 -7.96
N SER A 89 4.35 -1.83 -8.45
CA SER A 89 5.43 -1.35 -7.59
C SER A 89 4.92 -0.34 -6.55
N ARG A 90 4.08 0.62 -6.96
CA ARG A 90 3.46 1.58 -6.04
C ARG A 90 2.57 0.90 -5.00
N LEU A 91 1.81 -0.11 -5.41
CA LEU A 91 0.96 -0.89 -4.51
C LEU A 91 1.79 -1.63 -3.45
N ARG A 92 2.90 -2.27 -3.86
CA ARG A 92 3.83 -2.93 -2.94
C ARG A 92 4.44 -1.93 -1.95
N ASN A 93 4.94 -0.79 -2.44
CA ASN A 93 5.53 0.24 -1.58
C ASN A 93 4.52 0.79 -0.56
N THR A 94 3.28 1.06 -1.00
CA THR A 94 2.22 1.57 -0.11
C THR A 94 1.89 0.55 1.00
N LYS A 95 1.88 -0.75 0.68
CA LYS A 95 1.70 -1.81 1.69
C LYS A 95 2.88 -1.88 2.67
N GLN A 96 4.11 -1.74 2.16
CA GLN A 96 5.31 -1.77 3.00
C GLN A 96 5.37 -0.59 3.97
N GLU A 97 5.02 0.62 3.52
CA GLU A 97 4.95 1.82 4.38
C GLU A 97 4.02 1.61 5.58
N LEU A 98 2.89 0.93 5.38
CA LEU A 98 1.98 0.59 6.45
C LEU A 98 2.59 -0.43 7.43
N VAL A 99 3.23 -1.48 6.92
CA VAL A 99 3.93 -2.48 7.75
C VAL A 99 5.01 -1.81 8.61
N ASP A 100 5.81 -0.91 8.03
CA ASP A 100 6.86 -0.19 8.74
C ASP A 100 6.29 0.74 9.82
N ALA A 101 5.11 1.32 9.60
CA ALA A 101 4.42 2.14 10.59
C ALA A 101 3.84 1.28 11.73
N GLU A 102 3.30 0.10 11.43
CA GLU A 102 2.82 -0.87 12.42
C GLU A 102 3.97 -1.38 13.30
N GLN A 103 5.11 -1.73 12.69
CA GLN A 103 6.31 -2.17 13.42
C GLN A 103 6.85 -1.10 14.37
N ARG A 104 6.83 0.18 13.95
CA ARG A 104 7.21 1.30 14.81
C ARG A 104 6.34 1.40 16.06
N LEU A 105 5.03 1.25 15.92
CA LEU A 105 4.12 1.25 17.07
C LEU A 105 4.41 0.07 18.00
N VAL A 106 4.60 -1.14 17.46
CA VAL A 106 4.95 -2.34 18.25
C VAL A 106 6.25 -2.10 19.03
N HIS A 107 7.26 -1.49 18.42
CA HIS A 107 8.51 -1.16 19.08
C HIS A 107 8.33 -0.18 20.25
N ILE A 108 7.58 0.91 20.05
CA ILE A 108 7.32 1.90 21.12
C ILE A 108 6.55 1.27 22.28
N VAL A 109 5.55 0.44 21.99
CA VAL A 109 4.79 -0.28 23.03
C VAL A 109 5.68 -1.31 23.73
N GLY A 110 6.58 -1.96 23.00
CA GLY A 110 7.59 -2.87 23.56
C GLY A 110 8.53 -2.16 24.55
N LEU A 111 9.06 -1.00 24.17
CA LEU A 111 9.91 -0.17 25.05
C LEU A 111 9.21 0.19 26.35
N TRP A 112 7.93 0.59 26.27
CA TRP A 112 7.12 0.86 27.47
C TRP A 112 6.92 -0.38 28.35
N ALA A 113 6.68 -1.55 27.74
CA ALA A 113 6.50 -2.78 28.49
C ALA A 113 7.79 -3.20 29.23
N THR A 114 8.95 -2.94 28.63
CA THR A 114 10.27 -3.26 29.21
C THR A 114 10.78 -2.21 30.19
N SER A 115 10.38 -0.94 30.06
CA SER A 115 10.78 0.15 30.98
C SER A 115 10.09 0.08 32.35
N ARG A 116 9.34 -0.98 32.61
CA ARG A 116 8.55 -1.22 33.82
C ARG A 116 9.31 -2.06 34.88
N PHE A 117 10.55 -2.43 34.57
CA PHE A 117 11.56 -2.98 35.48
C PHE A 117 12.67 -1.95 35.67
#